data_AF-A0A7C9A2W6-F1
#
_entry.id   AF-A0A7C9A2W6-F1
#
_cell.length_a   1.000
_cell.length_b   1.000
_cell.length_c   1.000
_cell.angle_alpha   90.00
_cell.angle_beta   90.00
_cell.angle_gamma   90.00
#
_symmetry.space_group_name_H-M   'P 1'
#
loop_
_entity.id
_entity.type
_entity.pdbx_description
1 polymer ?
#
loop_
_entity_poly.entity_id
_entity_poly.type
_entity_poly.pdbx_seq_one_letter_code
_entity_poly.pdbx_strand_id
1 'polypeptide(L)'
;IVGFVIGLIHPLKKLLIGNDAPLHVIGDSASMLGEAAVPCVILILGANLLRGLKRAGVHFGIIIGILAVRYVLLPLLGVLIVRSAVKLGLVQSDNLLFQFVLLLQYAVPP
;
A
#
# COMPACT_ATOMS: atom_id res chain seq x y z
N ILE A 1 -7.37 -9.44 4.74
CA ILE A 1 -8.35 -9.95 5.74
C ILE A 1 -7.83 -11.21 6.42
N VAL A 2 -7.59 -12.32 5.70
CA VAL A 2 -7.09 -13.57 6.30
C VAL A 2 -5.75 -13.39 7.05
N GLY A 3 -4.76 -12.73 6.44
CA GLY A 3 -3.48 -12.44 7.12
C GLY A 3 -3.62 -11.59 8.37
N PHE A 4 -4.61 -10.69 8.41
CA PHE A 4 -4.91 -9.87 9.60
C PHE A 4 -5.53 -10.71 10.72
N VAL A 5 -6.44 -11.63 10.39
CA VAL A 5 -7.02 -12.59 11.34
C VAL A 5 -5.93 -13.50 11.93
N ILE A 6 -5.02 -14.02 11.09
CA ILE A 6 -3.88 -14.83 11.52
C ILE A 6 -2.95 -14.05 12.46
N GLY A 7 -2.70 -12.76 12.16
CA GLY A 7 -1.83 -11.90 12.97
C GLY A 7 -2.44 -11.49 14.32
N LEU A 8 -3.77 -11.37 14.42
CA LEU A 8 -4.48 -11.03 15.66
C LEU A 8 -4.61 -12.21 16.63
N ILE A 9 -4.77 -13.43 16.11
CA ILE A 9 -4.99 -14.63 16.93
C ILE A 9 -3.64 -15.21 17.36
N HIS A 10 -3.29 -15.04 18.65
CA HIS A 10 -1.99 -15.41 19.21
C HIS A 10 -1.53 -16.86 18.92
N PRO A 11 -2.41 -17.89 19.03
CA PRO A 11 -2.06 -19.26 18.68
C PRO A 11 -1.69 -19.44 17.20
N LEU A 12 -2.46 -18.83 16.29
CA LEU A 12 -2.21 -18.89 14.83
C LEU A 12 -0.93 -18.15 14.46
N LYS A 13 -0.69 -17.00 15.08
CA LYS A 13 0.57 -16.25 14.92
C LYS A 13 1.78 -17.10 15.33
N LYS A 14 1.75 -17.74 16.50
CA LYS A 14 2.88 -18.58 16.97
C LYS A 14 3.11 -19.83 16.10
N LEU A 15 2.06 -20.32 15.44
CA LEU A 15 2.13 -21.51 14.58
C LEU A 15 2.74 -21.21 13.20
N LEU A 16 2.50 -20.02 12.64
CA LEU A 16 2.95 -19.64 11.29
C LEU A 16 4.11 -18.63 11.27
N ILE A 17 4.25 -17.79 12.30
CA ILE A 17 5.15 -16.63 12.31
C ILE A 17 6.22 -16.83 13.38
N GLY A 18 7.47 -17.02 12.93
CA GLY A 18 8.65 -17.22 13.76
C GLY A 18 9.55 -18.34 13.22
N ASN A 19 10.86 -18.24 13.42
CA ASN A 19 11.83 -19.18 12.85
C ASN A 19 11.68 -20.63 13.37
N ASP A 20 11.15 -20.80 14.58
CA ASP A 20 10.87 -22.11 15.20
C ASP A 20 9.40 -22.55 15.03
N ALA A 21 8.61 -21.86 14.20
CA ALA A 21 7.19 -22.15 14.03
C ALA A 21 6.98 -23.38 13.12
N PRO A 22 6.13 -24.35 13.49
CA PRO A 22 6.00 -25.60 12.75
C PRO A 22 5.39 -25.43 11.35
N LEU A 23 4.62 -24.37 11.10
CA LEU A 23 4.03 -24.04 9.79
C LEU A 23 4.71 -22.83 9.12
N HIS A 24 5.95 -22.51 9.49
CA HIS A 24 6.70 -21.38 8.94
C HIS A 24 6.77 -21.35 7.41
N VAL A 25 6.90 -22.54 6.78
CA VAL A 25 6.93 -22.71 5.32
C VAL A 25 5.75 -22.08 4.57
N ILE A 26 4.56 -22.03 5.20
CA ILE A 26 3.38 -21.40 4.60
C ILE A 26 3.53 -19.89 4.59
N GLY A 27 4.06 -19.32 5.69
CA GLY A 27 4.35 -17.90 5.80
C GLY A 27 5.42 -17.46 4.78
N ASP A 28 6.49 -18.23 4.67
CA ASP A 28 7.58 -17.94 3.72
C ASP A 28 7.14 -18.06 2.27
N SER A 29 6.39 -19.12 1.94
CA SER A 29 5.83 -19.27 0.60
C SER A 29 4.89 -18.11 0.25
N ALA A 30 4.07 -17.67 1.21
CA ALA A 30 3.18 -16.53 1.02
C ALA A 30 3.94 -15.21 0.88
N SER A 31 5.05 -14.99 1.61
CA SER A 31 5.87 -13.78 1.47
C SER A 31 6.56 -13.76 0.11
N MET A 32 7.16 -14.87 -0.32
CA MET A 32 7.78 -15.01 -1.64
C MET A 32 6.78 -14.73 -2.76
N LEU A 33 5.56 -15.27 -2.65
CA LEU A 33 4.49 -14.97 -3.60
C LEU A 33 4.07 -13.50 -3.55
N GLY A 34 4.00 -12.89 -2.37
CA GLY A 34 3.68 -11.48 -2.20
C GLY A 34 4.71 -10.56 -2.86
N GLU A 35 6.00 -10.84 -2.66
CA GLU A 35 7.11 -10.11 -3.27
C GLU A 35 7.09 -10.23 -4.80
N ALA A 36 6.82 -11.42 -5.33
CA ALA A 36 6.70 -11.64 -6.77
C ALA A 36 5.40 -11.07 -7.37
N ALA A 37 4.32 -10.98 -6.58
CA ALA A 37 3.03 -10.49 -7.06
C ALA A 37 3.06 -8.99 -7.38
N VAL A 38 3.81 -8.18 -6.63
CA VAL A 38 3.91 -6.73 -6.85
C VAL A 38 4.35 -6.40 -8.28
N PRO A 39 5.51 -6.86 -8.80
CA PRO A 39 5.91 -6.61 -10.18
C PRO A 39 4.99 -7.30 -11.20
N CYS A 40 4.46 -8.50 -10.90
CA CYS A 40 3.52 -9.19 -11.80
C CYS A 40 2.26 -8.37 -12.06
N VAL A 41 1.66 -7.78 -11.03
CA VAL A 41 0.46 -6.94 -11.16
C VAL A 41 0.79 -5.68 -11.97
N ILE A 42 1.96 -5.07 -11.76
CA ILE A 42 2.41 -3.90 -12.55
C ILE A 42 2.57 -4.26 -14.03
N LEU A 43 3.14 -5.42 -14.36
CA LEU A 43 3.27 -5.89 -15.75
C LEU A 43 1.90 -6.13 -16.41
N ILE A 44 0.96 -6.76 -15.69
CA ILE A 44 -0.40 -6.99 -16.19
C ILE A 44 -1.12 -5.66 -16.44
N LEU A 45 -1.00 -4.70 -15.51
CA LEU A 45 -1.54 -3.35 -15.68
C LEU A 45 -0.94 -2.68 -16.93
N GLY A 46 0.38 -2.73 -17.10
CA GLY A 46 1.05 -2.18 -18.28
C GLY A 46 0.58 -2.81 -19.59
N ALA A 47 0.43 -4.14 -19.63
CA ALA A 47 -0.09 -4.86 -20.81
C ALA A 47 -1.54 -4.46 -21.14
N ASN A 48 -2.39 -4.27 -20.12
CA ASN A 48 -3.76 -3.79 -20.29
C ASN A 48 -3.80 -2.34 -20.78
N LEU A 49 -2.93 -1.48 -20.25
CA LEU A 49 -2.82 -0.08 -20.68
C LEU A 49 -2.35 0.03 -22.15
N LEU A 50 -1.42 -0.83 -22.60
CA LEU A 50 -0.99 -0.85 -24.01
C LEU A 50 -2.16 -1.09 -24.98
N ARG A 51 -3.07 -2.00 -24.61
CA ARG A 51 -4.29 -2.29 -25.39
C ARG A 51 -5.34 -1.19 -25.24
N GLY A 52 -5.54 -0.67 -24.03
CA GLY A 52 -6.54 0.34 -23.71
C GLY A 52 -6.23 1.72 -24.30
N LEU A 53 -4.98 2.16 -24.21
CA LEU A 53 -4.58 3.52 -24.62
C LEU A 53 -4.74 3.75 -26.13
N LYS A 54 -4.47 2.72 -26.95
CA LYS A 54 -4.66 2.77 -28.41
C LYS A 54 -6.13 2.83 -28.83
N ARG A 55 -7.05 2.35 -27.99
CA ARG A 55 -8.48 2.25 -28.30
C ARG A 55 -9.32 3.38 -27.68
N ALA A 56 -8.85 3.95 -26.56
CA ALA A 56 -9.64 4.86 -25.73
C ALA A 56 -9.57 6.35 -26.11
N GLY A 57 -8.66 6.77 -27.00
CA GLY A 57 -8.57 8.17 -27.44
C GLY A 57 -8.51 9.17 -26.26
N VAL A 58 -7.72 8.84 -25.23
CA VAL A 58 -7.73 9.59 -23.96
C VAL A 58 -7.20 11.01 -24.19
N HIS A 59 -8.01 12.00 -23.84
CA HIS A 59 -7.64 13.41 -23.97
C HIS A 59 -6.49 13.76 -23.01
N PHE A 60 -5.46 14.44 -23.52
CA PHE A 60 -4.25 14.77 -22.76
C PHE A 60 -4.55 15.55 -21.46
N GLY A 61 -5.60 16.37 -21.46
CA GLY A 61 -6.05 17.11 -20.28
C GLY A 61 -6.50 16.21 -19.11
N ILE A 62 -7.08 15.04 -19.39
CA ILE A 62 -7.48 14.08 -18.34
C ILE A 62 -6.24 13.48 -17.67
N ILE A 63 -5.21 13.17 -18.47
CA ILE A 63 -3.94 12.63 -17.98
C ILE A 63 -3.27 13.65 -17.05
N ILE A 64 -3.18 14.91 -17.47
CA ILE A 64 -2.64 16.00 -16.63
C ILE A 64 -3.48 16.18 -15.35
N GLY A 65 -4.80 16.13 -15.44
CA GLY A 65 -5.68 16.25 -14.27
C GLY A 65 -5.44 15.14 -13.24
N ILE A 66 -5.33 13.89 -13.69
CA ILE A 66 -5.03 12.75 -12.83
C ILE A 66 -3.65 12.92 -12.18
N LEU A 67 -2.64 13.31 -12.96
CA LEU A 67 -1.29 13.60 -12.47
C LEU A 67 -1.31 14.68 -11.38
N ALA A 68 -1.96 15.81 -11.61
CA ALA A 68 -2.04 16.91 -10.66
C ALA A 68 -2.73 16.49 -9.35
N VAL A 69 -3.86 15.78 -9.44
CA VAL A 69 -4.58 15.29 -8.25
C VAL A 69 -3.74 14.29 -7.48
N ARG A 70 -3.14 13.29 -8.14
CA ARG A 70 -2.36 12.22 -7.50
C ARG A 70 -1.06 12.72 -6.89
N TYR A 71 -0.30 13.58 -7.58
CA TYR A 71 1.04 13.98 -7.16
C TYR A 71 1.09 15.29 -6.36
N VAL A 72 0.02 16.10 -6.37
CA VAL A 72 0.00 17.37 -5.63
C VAL A 72 -1.13 17.39 -4.61
N LEU A 73 -2.38 17.20 -5.05
CA LEU A 73 -3.54 17.38 -4.19
C LEU A 73 -3.61 16.30 -3.10
N LEU A 74 -3.40 15.03 -3.48
CA LEU A 74 -3.45 13.88 -2.59
C LEU A 74 -2.37 13.92 -1.47
N PRO A 75 -1.08 14.16 -1.76
CA PRO A 75 -0.06 14.28 -0.71
C PRO A 75 -0.27 15.51 0.17
N LEU A 76 -0.77 16.62 -0.37
CA LEU A 76 -1.06 17.82 0.40
C LEU A 76 -2.20 17.59 1.41
N LEU A 77 -3.25 16.88 0.98
CA LEU A 77 -4.30 16.41 1.89
C LEU A 77 -3.76 15.43 2.93
N GLY A 78 -2.88 14.51 2.54
CA GLY A 78 -2.21 13.59 3.47
C GLY A 78 -1.46 14.32 4.58
N VAL A 79 -0.68 15.35 4.24
CA VAL A 79 0.01 16.20 5.22
C VAL A 79 -0.98 16.90 6.15
N LEU A 80 -2.07 17.44 5.61
CA LEU A 80 -3.08 18.15 6.41
C LEU A 80 -3.78 17.20 7.38
N ILE A 81 -4.19 16.01 6.93
CA ILE A 81 -4.85 14.98 7.75
C ILE A 81 -3.90 14.51 8.85
N VAL A 82 -2.67 14.13 8.50
CA VAL A 82 -1.71 13.58 9.47
C VAL A 82 -1.33 14.64 10.51
N ARG A 83 -1.05 15.89 10.10
CA ARG A 83 -0.75 16.98 11.05
C ARG A 83 -1.94 17.31 11.96
N SER A 84 -3.16 17.25 11.45
CA SER A 84 -4.36 17.47 12.26
C SER A 84 -4.57 16.35 13.27
N ALA A 85 -4.35 15.09 12.87
CA ALA A 85 -4.47 13.93 13.74
C ALA A 85 -3.44 13.95 14.89
N VAL A 86 -2.22 14.42 14.62
CA VAL A 86 -1.19 14.64 15.66
C VAL A 86 -1.61 15.75 16.63
N LYS A 87 -2.12 16.88 16.13
CA LYS A 87 -2.59 18.00 16.98
C LYS A 87 -3.79 17.63 17.85
N LEU A 88 -4.66 16.74 17.37
CA LEU A 88 -5.83 16.26 18.10
C LEU A 88 -5.51 15.12 19.09
N GLY A 89 -4.24 14.70 19.19
CA GLY A 89 -3.81 13.61 20.07
C GLY A 89 -4.30 12.21 19.65
N LEU A 90 -4.89 12.07 18.45
CA LEU A 90 -5.31 10.78 17.89
C LEU A 90 -4.12 9.92 17.45
N VAL A 91 -3.00 10.58 17.12
CA VAL A 91 -1.72 9.93 16.80
C VAL A 91 -0.71 10.35 17.85
N GLN A 92 -0.16 9.37 18.56
CA GLN A 92 0.85 9.60 19.58
C GLN A 92 2.11 10.18 18.89
N SER A 93 2.56 11.35 19.36
CA SER A 93 3.62 12.13 18.71
C SER A 93 5.02 11.51 18.83
N ASP A 94 5.14 10.47 19.64
CA ASP A 94 6.36 9.68 19.91
C ASP A 94 6.66 8.64 18.83
N ASN A 95 5.65 8.20 18.05
CA ASN A 95 5.81 7.18 16.99
C ASN A 95 6.05 7.79 15.60
N LEU A 96 7.24 8.38 15.41
CA LEU A 96 7.70 8.97 14.13
C LEU A 96 7.58 8.02 12.93
N LEU A 97 7.83 6.73 13.12
CA LEU A 97 7.70 5.71 12.07
C LEU A 97 6.25 5.54 11.61
N PHE A 98 5.30 5.57 12.55
CA PHE A 98 3.87 5.45 12.22
C PHE A 98 3.39 6.67 11.44
N GLN A 99 3.81 7.87 11.85
CA GLN A 99 3.52 9.10 11.12
C GLN A 99 4.13 9.10 9.72
N PHE A 100 5.35 8.57 9.57
CA PHE A 100 5.99 8.42 8.26
C PHE A 100 5.21 7.47 7.35
N VAL A 101 4.80 6.30 7.83
CA VAL A 101 3.99 5.35 7.05
C VAL A 101 2.66 5.98 6.62
N LEU A 102 2.00 6.74 7.52
CA LEU A 102 0.76 7.46 7.21
C LEU A 102 0.95 8.55 6.15
N LEU A 103 2.12 9.19 6.06
CA LEU A 103 2.42 10.15 5.00
C LEU A 103 2.77 9.44 3.69
N LEU A 104 3.55 8.35 3.78
CA LEU A 104 3.98 7.56 2.63
C LEU A 104 2.77 7.03 1.84
N GLN A 105 1.73 6.51 2.51
CA GLN A 105 0.53 6.01 1.83
C GLN A 105 -0.19 7.06 0.95
N TYR A 106 -0.05 8.36 1.23
CA TYR A 106 -0.64 9.43 0.40
C TYR A 106 0.28 9.88 -0.74
N ALA A 107 1.53 9.41 -0.77
CA ALA A 107 2.54 9.78 -1.75
C ALA A 107 2.91 8.63 -2.71
N VAL A 108 2.27 7.46 -2.61
CA VAL A 108 2.55 6.32 -3.48
C VAL A 108 2.05 6.60 -4.91
N PRO A 109 2.87 6.34 -5.95
CA PRO A 109 2.42 6.46 -7.33
C PRO A 109 1.23 5.50 -7.63
N PRO A 110 0.35 5.87 -8.58
CA PRO A 110 -0.79 5.06 -8.99
C PRO A 110 -0.41 3.71 -9.61
#